data_AF-A0A968C004-F1
#
_entry.id   AF-A0A968C004-F1
#
_cell.length_a   1.000
_cell.length_b   1.000
_cell.length_c   1.000
_cell.angle_alpha   90.00
_cell.angle_beta   90.00
_cell.angle_gamma   90.00
#
_symmetry.space_group_name_H-M   'P 1'
#
loop_
_entity.id
_entity.type
_entity.pdbx_description
1 polymer ?
#
loop_
_entity_poly.entity_id
_entity_poly.type
_entity_poly.pdbx_seq_one_letter_code
_entity_poly.pdbx_strand_id
1 'polypeptide(L)' 'MTKFLIEVPHGSEEIACLRAVQTFLQTGSHFLMNADWGCSDGEHKAWLMLETESR' A
#
# COMPACT_ATOMS: atom_id res chain seq x y z
N MET A 1 -16.47 1.93 10.10
CA MET A 1 -15.08 1.51 9.87
C MET A 1 -14.35 2.66 9.21
N THR A 2 -13.21 3.08 9.75
CA THR A 2 -12.43 4.20 9.21
C THR A 2 -11.43 3.64 8.21
N LYS A 3 -11.46 4.15 6.98
CA LYS A 3 -10.45 3.82 5.98
C LYS A 3 -9.36 4.88 6.02
N PHE A 4 -8.11 4.43 6.08
CA PHE A 4 -6.95 5.31 6.03
C PHE A 4 -6.29 5.21 4.67
N LEU A 5 -5.88 6.35 4.13
CA LEU A 5 -5.12 6.45 2.90
C LEU A 5 -3.66 6.73 3.28
N ILE A 6 -2.77 5.77 3.05
CA ILE A 6 -1.34 5.93 3.33
C ILE A 6 -0.61 6.05 2.01
N GLU A 7 0.09 7.17 1.80
CA GLU A 7 0.98 7.36 0.65
C GLU A 7 2.31 6.65 0.92
N VAL A 8 2.76 5.87 -0.06
CA VAL A 8 4.02 5.13 0.04
C VAL A 8 4.99 5.64 -1.03
N PRO A 9 6.00 6.45 -0.65
CA PRO A 9 6.94 6.99 -1.61
C PRO A 9 7.86 5.90 -2.15
N HIS A 10 7.97 5.82 -3.47
CA HIS A 10 8.91 4.95 -4.17
C HIS A 10 9.36 5.59 -5.49
N GLY A 11 10.40 5.03 -6.11
CA GLY A 11 10.89 5.50 -7.41
C GLY A 11 9.84 5.42 -8.52
N SER A 12 10.10 6.12 -9.62
CA SER A 12 9.21 6.19 -10.78
C SER A 12 9.32 5.01 -11.74
N GLU A 13 10.06 3.98 -11.38
CA GLU A 13 10.20 2.78 -12.21
C GLU A 13 9.20 1.73 -11.74
N GLU A 14 8.66 0.94 -12.66
CA GLU A 14 7.72 -0.15 -12.35
C GLU A 14 8.27 -1.09 -11.26
N ILE A 15 9.59 -1.35 -11.30
CA ILE A 15 10.26 -2.20 -10.30
C ILE A 15 10.22 -1.61 -8.89
N ALA A 16 10.15 -0.28 -8.75
CA ALA A 16 10.03 0.38 -7.45
C ALA A 16 8.63 0.17 -6.86
N CYS A 17 7.58 0.21 -7.69
CA CYS A 17 6.22 -0.14 -7.28
C CYS A 17 6.16 -1.59 -6.76
N LEU A 18 6.73 -2.53 -7.51
CA LEU A 18 6.74 -3.96 -7.14
C LEU A 18 7.49 -4.22 -5.83
N ARG A 19 8.62 -3.55 -5.59
CA ARG A 19 9.40 -3.67 -4.35
C ARG A 19 8.64 -3.10 -3.14
N ALA A 20 7.89 -2.02 -3.32
CA ALA A 20 7.06 -1.46 -2.26
C ALA A 20 5.98 -2.46 -1.83
N VAL A 21 5.27 -3.07 -2.78
CA VAL A 21 4.29 -4.15 -2.51
C VAL A 21 4.94 -5.35 -1.81
N GLN A 22 6.12 -5.76 -2.28
CA GLN A 22 6.83 -6.90 -1.70
C GLN A 22 7.15 -6.70 -0.22
N THR A 23 7.48 -5.47 0.20
CA THR A 23 7.75 -5.14 1.60
C THR A 23 6.53 -5.42 2.46
N PHE A 24 5.34 -5.00 2.02
CA PHE A 24 4.09 -5.25 2.73
C PHE A 24 3.78 -6.74 2.87
N LEU A 25 3.88 -7.49 1.77
CA LEU A 25 3.64 -8.94 1.76
C LEU A 25 4.60 -9.68 2.71
N GLN A 26 5.86 -9.28 2.76
CA GLN A 26 6.87 -9.91 3.62
C GLN A 26 6.67 -9.63 5.11
N THR A 27 5.95 -8.57 5.48
CA THR A 27 5.69 -8.30 6.91
C THR A 27 4.79 -9.35 7.57
N GLY A 28 3.94 -10.03 6.79
CA GLY A 28 2.95 -10.98 7.34
C GLY A 28 1.94 -10.34 8.30
N SER A 29 1.80 -9.01 8.29
CA SER A 29 0.93 -8.29 9.22
C SER A 29 -0.55 -8.51 8.90
N HIS A 30 -1.32 -8.96 9.89
CA HIS A 30 -2.77 -9.13 9.79
C HIS A 30 -3.50 -7.81 9.46
N PHE A 31 -2.92 -6.65 9.79
CA PHE A 31 -3.48 -5.35 9.41
C PHE A 31 -3.54 -5.16 7.89
N LEU A 32 -2.69 -5.85 7.13
CA LEU A 32 -2.60 -5.73 5.68
C LEU A 32 -3.45 -6.79 4.94
N MET A 33 -4.16 -7.65 5.67
CA MET A 33 -4.88 -8.80 5.11
C MET A 33 -5.95 -8.42 4.08
N ASN A 34 -6.50 -7.21 4.16
CA ASN A 34 -7.51 -6.67 3.23
C ASN A 34 -7.08 -5.31 2.66
N ALA A 35 -5.78 -5.12 2.44
CA ALA A 35 -5.27 -3.85 1.96
C ALA A 35 -5.37 -3.72 0.44
N ASP A 36 -5.96 -2.62 -0.03
CA ASP A 36 -5.92 -2.27 -1.46
C ASP A 36 -4.63 -1.49 -1.77
N TRP A 37 -3.94 -1.86 -2.86
CA TRP A 37 -2.74 -1.18 -3.35
C TRP A 37 -2.89 -0.82 -4.83
N GLY A 38 -2.59 0.43 -5.17
CA GLY A 38 -2.59 0.87 -6.55
C GLY A 38 -1.95 2.23 -6.73
N CYS A 39 -1.51 2.48 -7.96
CA CYS A 39 -0.88 3.70 -8.43
C CYS A 39 -1.45 3.98 -9.82
N SER A 40 -1.76 5.24 -10.14
CA SER A 40 -2.21 5.61 -11.49
C SER A 40 -1.02 5.56 -12.46
N ASP A 41 -1.24 5.03 -13.66
CA ASP A 41 -0.20 5.06 -14.70
C ASP A 41 0.20 6.51 -15.02
N GLY A 42 1.49 6.80 -15.04
CA GLY A 42 2.04 8.16 -15.18
C GLY A 42 2.04 9.04 -13.92
N GLU A 43 1.39 8.64 -12.82
CA GLU A 43 1.48 9.29 -11.51
C GLU A 43 1.96 8.29 -10.46
N HIS A 44 3.28 8.22 -10.26
CA HIS A 44 3.93 7.27 -9.34
C HIS A 44 3.73 7.58 -7.85
N LYS A 45 2.47 7.52 -7.41
CA LYS A 45 2.03 7.62 -6.03
C LYS A 45 1.14 6.43 -5.73
N ALA A 46 1.57 5.62 -4.78
CA ALA A 46 0.80 4.47 -4.33
C ALA A 46 0.00 4.79 -3.08
N TRP A 47 -1.17 4.15 -3.00
CA TRP A 47 -2.11 4.29 -1.90
C TRP A 47 -2.37 2.94 -1.26
N LEU A 48 -2.39 2.92 0.06
CA LEU A 48 -2.82 1.77 0.85
C LEU A 48 -4.13 2.11 1.57
N MET A 49 -5.18 1.31 1.37
CA MET A 49 -6.41 1.38 2.17
C MET A 49 -6.45 0.26 3.20
N LEU A 50 -6.67 0.59 4.47
CA LEU A 50 -6.72 -0.38 5.57
C LEU A 50 -8.03 -0.25 6.37
N GLU A 51 -8.58 -1.40 6.77
CA GLU A 51 -9.67 -1.49 7.74
C GLU A 51 -9.12 -1.97 9.08
N THR A 52 -9.34 -1.21 10.14
CA THR A 52 -8.90 -1.55 11.50
C THR A 52 -10.06 -1.48 12.47
N GLU A 53 -10.05 -2.30 13.52
CA GLU A 53 -10.98 -2.15 14.64
C GLU A 53 -10.69 -0.84 15.38
N SER A 54 -11.74 -0.12 15.80
CA SER A 54 -11.59 1.02 16.70
C SER A 54 -11.39 0.53 18.13
N ARG A 55 -10.40 1.08 18.83
CA ARG A 55 -10.30 0.93 20.28
C ARG A 55 -10.99 2.08 20.99
#